data_AF-A0A3E1K9G7-F1
#
_entry.id   AF-A0A3E1K9G7-F1
#
_cell.length_a   1.000
_cell.length_b   1.000
_cell.length_c   1.000
_cell.angle_alpha   90.00
_cell.angle_beta   90.00
_cell.angle_gamma   90.00
#
_symmetry.space_group_name_H-M   'P 1'
#
loop_
_entity.id
_entity.type
_entity.pdbx_description
1 polymer ?
#
loop_
_entity_poly.entity_id
_entity_poly.type
_entity_poly.pdbx_seq_one_letter_code
_entity_poly.pdbx_strand_id
1 'polypeptide(L)'
;MKTNGILRVVTRFLIPLIMLFALYIQFHGEYSPGGGFQAGVIFAAAWILFALVFGLDEALAVVPAGAQKVLASIGVMLYATIGVLGVVLGGQFLEFTPLIPGSPQGAQQAGIVLVELGVGITVAAVVMLIYTLFADRLRVVADLTREEID
;
A
#
# COMPACT_ATOMS: atom_id res chain seq x y z
N MET A 1 19.97 16.80 0.97
CA MET A 1 18.91 17.22 1.93
C MET A 1 19.28 17.00 3.40
N LYS A 2 20.55 16.67 3.76
CA LYS A 2 20.96 16.22 5.12
C LYS A 2 20.80 17.26 6.26
N THR A 3 20.23 18.45 6.03
CA THR A 3 20.20 19.54 7.03
C THR A 3 18.99 20.49 6.90
N ASN A 4 17.88 20.11 6.26
CA ASN A 4 16.69 20.97 6.25
C ASN A 4 15.70 20.59 7.38
N GLY A 5 15.87 21.22 8.55
CA GLY A 5 15.06 20.98 9.73
C GLY A 5 13.56 21.27 9.52
N ILE A 6 13.24 22.27 8.70
CA ILE A 6 11.85 22.62 8.36
C ILE A 6 11.19 21.44 7.65
N LEU A 7 11.85 20.87 6.65
CA LEU A 7 11.30 19.74 5.89
C LEU A 7 11.03 18.53 6.79
N ARG A 8 11.96 18.20 7.70
CA ARG A 8 11.77 17.08 8.64
C ARG A 8 10.57 17.29 9.56
N VAL A 9 10.39 18.51 10.08
CA VAL A 9 9.25 18.85 10.96
C VAL A 9 7.94 18.80 10.19
N VAL A 10 7.88 19.43 9.01
CA VAL A 10 6.68 19.45 8.17
C VAL A 10 6.29 18.04 7.73
N THR A 11 7.23 17.23 7.25
CA THR A 11 6.97 15.86 6.82
C THR A 11 6.45 15.00 7.97
N ARG A 12 6.99 15.14 9.18
CA ARG A 12 6.51 14.40 10.35
C ARG A 12 5.05 14.70 10.69
N PHE A 13 4.59 15.92 10.40
CA PHE A 13 3.19 16.31 10.56
C PHE A 13 2.31 15.88 9.37
N LEU A 14 2.84 15.94 8.15
CA LEU A 14 2.08 15.59 6.93
C LEU A 14 1.83 14.09 6.79
N ILE A 15 2.79 13.24 7.13
CA ILE A 15 2.63 11.78 7.00
C ILE A 15 1.32 11.27 7.63
N PRO A 16 1.01 11.51 8.92
CA PRO A 16 -0.24 11.02 9.50
C PRO A 16 -1.49 11.58 8.81
N LEU A 17 -1.44 12.82 8.29
CA LEU A 17 -2.56 13.39 7.52
C LEU A 17 -2.74 12.70 6.16
N ILE A 18 -1.65 12.41 5.45
CA ILE A 18 -1.69 11.66 4.18
C ILE A 18 -2.22 10.24 4.41
N MET A 19 -1.77 9.58 5.50
CA MET A 19 -2.23 8.24 5.87
C MET A 19 -3.73 8.25 6.23
N LEU A 20 -4.19 9.25 6.98
CA LEU A 20 -5.62 9.42 7.29
C LEU A 20 -6.44 9.65 6.02
N PHE A 21 -5.94 10.46 5.09
CA PHE A 21 -6.60 10.68 3.81
C PHE A 21 -6.64 9.40 2.96
N ALA A 22 -5.58 8.59 2.97
CA ALA A 22 -5.59 7.28 2.31
C ALA A 22 -6.66 6.34 2.89
N LEU A 23 -6.81 6.32 4.23
CA LEU A 23 -7.89 5.56 4.89
C LEU A 23 -9.27 6.10 4.49
N TYR A 24 -9.45 7.40 4.41
CA TYR A 24 -10.70 8.00 3.93
C TYR A 24 -11.03 7.49 2.51
N ILE A 25 -10.07 7.56 1.58
CA ILE A 25 -10.25 7.07 0.21
C ILE A 25 -10.52 5.56 0.15
N GLN A 26 -9.89 4.78 1.03
CA GLN A 26 -10.10 3.33 1.13
C GLN A 26 -11.53 2.98 1.57
N PHE A 27 -12.07 3.67 2.57
CA PHE A 27 -13.40 3.35 3.12
C PHE A 27 -14.55 4.03 2.37
N HIS A 28 -14.28 5.01 1.49
CA HIS A 28 -15.30 5.72 0.72
C HIS A 28 -15.26 5.40 -0.79
N GLY A 29 -14.55 4.32 -1.18
CA GLY A 29 -14.47 3.87 -2.57
C GLY A 29 -15.82 3.48 -3.18
N GLU A 30 -16.76 2.99 -2.36
CA GLU A 30 -18.09 2.59 -2.82
C GLU A 30 -19.04 3.79 -3.07
N TYR A 31 -18.77 4.95 -2.47
CA TYR A 31 -19.64 6.13 -2.55
C TYR A 31 -19.07 7.28 -3.40
N SER A 32 -17.77 7.25 -3.69
CA SER A 32 -17.05 8.35 -4.33
C SER A 32 -15.93 7.85 -5.25
N PRO A 33 -15.44 8.67 -6.20
CA PRO A 33 -14.27 8.31 -6.99
C PRO A 33 -13.07 8.03 -6.08
N GLY A 34 -12.61 6.78 -6.06
CA GLY A 34 -11.60 6.33 -5.10
C GLY A 34 -11.49 4.80 -5.09
N GLY A 35 -11.17 4.26 -3.91
CA GLY A 35 -11.04 2.82 -3.68
C GLY A 35 -9.63 2.38 -3.32
N GLY A 36 -9.46 1.06 -3.27
CA GLY A 36 -8.23 0.43 -2.78
C GLY A 36 -6.98 0.81 -3.55
N PHE A 37 -7.05 0.90 -4.88
CA PHE A 37 -5.88 1.22 -5.70
C PHE A 37 -5.32 2.61 -5.37
N GLN A 38 -6.16 3.64 -5.40
CA GLN A 38 -5.79 5.02 -5.14
C GLN A 38 -5.32 5.18 -3.69
N ALA A 39 -6.02 4.58 -2.73
CA ALA A 39 -5.60 4.56 -1.33
C ALA A 39 -4.20 3.95 -1.18
N GLY A 40 -3.95 2.80 -1.82
CA GLY A 40 -2.65 2.13 -1.82
C GLY A 40 -1.52 3.00 -2.38
N VAL A 41 -1.77 3.73 -3.48
CA VAL A 41 -0.80 4.69 -4.03
C VAL A 41 -0.51 5.83 -3.05
N ILE A 42 -1.53 6.38 -2.39
CA ILE A 42 -1.36 7.46 -1.39
C ILE A 42 -0.57 6.95 -0.18
N PHE A 43 -0.83 5.73 0.29
CA PHE A 43 -0.04 5.07 1.34
C PHE A 43 1.43 4.93 0.93
N ALA A 44 1.70 4.43 -0.27
CA ALA A 44 3.07 4.32 -0.77
C ALA A 44 3.73 5.70 -0.90
N ALA A 45 3.01 6.72 -1.36
CA ALA A 45 3.51 8.09 -1.47
C ALA A 45 3.91 8.68 -0.10
N ALA A 46 3.14 8.41 0.96
CA ALA A 46 3.51 8.81 2.33
C ALA A 46 4.82 8.15 2.78
N TRP A 47 4.98 6.85 2.51
CA TRP A 47 6.20 6.11 2.84
C TRP A 47 7.41 6.56 1.98
N ILE A 48 7.20 6.83 0.69
CA ILE A 48 8.24 7.37 -0.20
C ILE A 48 8.67 8.77 0.25
N LEU A 49 7.73 9.64 0.63
CA LEU A 49 8.04 10.94 1.21
C LEU A 49 8.91 10.79 2.48
N PHE A 50 8.59 9.81 3.34
CA PHE A 50 9.44 9.49 4.48
C PHE A 50 10.85 9.08 4.05
N ALA A 51 10.98 8.18 3.06
CA ALA A 51 12.27 7.74 2.53
C ALA A 51 13.10 8.88 1.92
N LEU A 52 12.46 9.81 1.21
CA LEU A 52 13.14 10.98 0.61
C LEU A 52 13.67 11.97 1.66
N VAL A 53 12.96 12.12 2.79
CA VAL A 53 13.29 13.13 3.82
C VAL A 53 14.22 12.58 4.90
N PHE A 54 14.01 11.33 5.31
CA PHE A 54 14.75 10.69 6.41
C PHE A 54 15.85 9.74 5.91
N GLY A 55 15.76 9.26 4.68
CA GLY A 55 16.71 8.33 4.07
C GLY A 55 16.10 6.94 3.84
N LEU A 56 16.66 6.20 2.89
CA LEU A 56 16.20 4.86 2.54
C LEU A 56 16.37 3.86 3.70
N ASP A 57 17.49 3.94 4.44
CA ASP A 57 17.78 3.04 5.56
C ASP A 57 16.71 3.18 6.67
N GLU A 58 16.32 4.42 7.01
CA GLU A 58 15.24 4.71 7.97
C GLU A 58 13.88 4.18 7.46
N ALA A 59 13.60 4.36 6.17
CA ALA A 59 12.34 3.87 5.59
C ALA A 59 12.26 2.33 5.58
N LEU A 60 13.37 1.66 5.28
CA LEU A 60 13.48 0.20 5.34
C LEU A 60 13.45 -0.34 6.76
N ALA A 61 13.83 0.45 7.77
CA ALA A 61 13.61 0.08 9.17
C ALA A 61 12.12 0.08 9.54
N VAL A 62 11.29 0.91 8.89
CA VAL A 62 9.83 0.92 9.08
C VAL A 62 9.15 -0.21 8.28
N VAL A 63 9.46 -0.32 6.99
CA VAL A 63 8.90 -1.38 6.12
C VAL A 63 10.04 -2.02 5.30
N PRO A 64 10.61 -3.14 5.77
CA PRO A 64 11.69 -3.83 5.06
C PRO A 64 11.25 -4.35 3.69
N ALA A 65 12.20 -4.48 2.74
CA ALA A 65 11.92 -5.01 1.41
C ALA A 65 11.27 -6.41 1.43
N GLY A 66 11.65 -7.26 2.40
CA GLY A 66 11.01 -8.56 2.63
C GLY A 66 9.53 -8.42 3.03
N ALA A 67 9.22 -7.48 3.93
CA ALA A 67 7.85 -7.19 4.34
C ALA A 67 7.01 -6.63 3.17
N GLN A 68 7.59 -5.78 2.32
CA GLN A 68 6.91 -5.29 1.10
C GLN A 68 6.48 -6.48 0.20
N LYS A 69 7.36 -7.46 -0.05
CA LYS A 69 7.00 -8.66 -0.84
C LYS A 69 5.89 -9.49 -0.19
N VAL A 70 5.97 -9.68 1.13
CA VAL A 70 4.97 -10.41 1.90
C VAL A 70 3.63 -9.71 1.87
N LEU A 71 3.60 -8.38 2.10
CA LEU A 71 2.38 -7.58 2.03
C LEU A 71 1.74 -7.62 0.64
N ALA A 72 2.54 -7.52 -0.42
CA ALA A 72 2.03 -7.66 -1.79
C ALA A 72 1.34 -9.01 -2.00
N SER A 73 1.92 -10.08 -1.47
CA SER A 73 1.36 -11.42 -1.55
C SER A 73 0.08 -11.56 -0.70
N ILE A 74 0.08 -11.03 0.52
CA ILE A 74 -1.08 -11.04 1.43
C ILE A 74 -2.26 -10.31 0.80
N GLY A 75 -2.03 -9.15 0.17
CA GLY A 75 -3.11 -8.39 -0.47
C GLY A 75 -3.78 -9.17 -1.61
N VAL A 76 -2.99 -9.83 -2.46
CA VAL A 76 -3.52 -10.72 -3.53
C VAL A 76 -4.23 -11.93 -2.94
N MET A 77 -3.67 -12.53 -1.88
CA MET A 77 -4.32 -13.65 -1.19
C MET A 77 -5.65 -13.25 -0.55
N LEU A 78 -5.75 -12.05 0.02
CA LEU A 78 -6.99 -11.54 0.58
C LEU A 78 -8.05 -11.39 -0.51
N TYR A 79 -7.71 -10.74 -1.63
CA TYR A 79 -8.59 -10.63 -2.80
C TYR A 79 -9.10 -12.00 -3.27
N ALA A 80 -8.18 -12.94 -3.47
CA ALA A 80 -8.50 -14.28 -3.95
C ALA A 80 -9.36 -15.06 -2.95
N THR A 81 -9.06 -14.95 -1.65
CA THR A 81 -9.80 -15.62 -0.59
C THR A 81 -11.24 -15.11 -0.54
N ILE A 82 -11.46 -13.79 -0.58
CA ILE A 82 -12.82 -13.24 -0.59
C ILE A 82 -13.59 -13.69 -1.84
N GLY A 83 -12.94 -13.71 -3.01
CA GLY A 83 -13.56 -14.19 -4.24
C GLY A 83 -13.92 -15.68 -4.21
N VAL A 84 -13.04 -16.53 -3.66
CA VAL A 84 -13.27 -17.98 -3.54
C VAL A 84 -14.29 -18.31 -2.46
N LEU A 85 -14.40 -17.52 -1.39
CA LEU A 85 -15.41 -17.73 -0.35
C LEU A 85 -16.84 -17.70 -0.92
N GLY A 86 -17.13 -16.83 -1.90
CA GLY A 86 -18.40 -16.83 -2.61
C GLY A 86 -18.71 -18.19 -3.26
N VAL A 87 -17.71 -18.80 -3.89
CA VAL A 87 -17.82 -20.13 -4.52
C VAL A 87 -18.02 -21.24 -3.50
N VAL A 88 -17.25 -21.23 -2.41
CA VAL A 88 -17.37 -22.22 -1.32
C VAL A 88 -18.76 -22.21 -0.69
N LEU A 89 -19.42 -21.05 -0.67
CA LEU A 89 -20.76 -20.86 -0.15
C LEU A 89 -21.87 -21.11 -1.20
N GLY A 90 -21.51 -21.60 -2.39
CA GLY A 90 -22.46 -21.99 -3.44
C GLY A 90 -22.78 -20.91 -4.47
N GLY A 91 -22.10 -19.76 -4.43
CA GLY A 91 -22.18 -18.69 -5.44
C GLY A 91 -21.07 -18.76 -6.50
N GLN A 92 -20.87 -17.65 -7.19
CA GLN A 92 -19.82 -17.44 -8.19
C GLN A 92 -18.59 -16.74 -7.58
N PHE A 93 -17.47 -16.74 -8.31
CA PHE A 93 -16.28 -16.01 -7.90
C PHE A 93 -16.57 -14.51 -7.81
N LEU A 94 -16.22 -13.88 -6.68
CA LEU A 94 -16.57 -12.49 -6.33
C LEU A 94 -18.07 -12.22 -6.21
N GLU A 95 -18.89 -13.25 -6.07
CA GLU A 95 -20.27 -13.08 -5.64
C GLU A 95 -20.30 -12.92 -4.12
N PHE A 96 -20.71 -11.73 -3.65
CA PHE A 96 -20.67 -11.41 -2.22
C PHE A 96 -21.96 -11.75 -1.49
N THR A 97 -23.10 -11.90 -2.19
CA THR A 97 -24.40 -12.19 -1.58
C THR A 97 -24.39 -13.40 -0.62
N PRO A 98 -23.69 -14.52 -0.91
CA PRO A 98 -23.59 -15.65 0.01
C PRO A 98 -22.83 -15.38 1.32
N LEU A 99 -22.01 -14.31 1.39
CA LEU A 99 -21.15 -14.03 2.55
C LEU A 99 -21.94 -13.67 3.82
N ILE A 100 -23.09 -12.99 3.66
CA ILE A 100 -23.96 -12.58 4.78
C ILE A 100 -25.41 -12.98 4.43
N PRO A 101 -25.84 -14.20 4.81
CA PRO A 101 -27.20 -14.64 4.59
C PRO A 101 -28.22 -13.69 5.23
N GLY A 102 -29.24 -13.29 4.47
CA GLY A 102 -30.31 -12.40 4.93
C GLY A 102 -30.01 -10.90 4.81
N SER A 103 -28.81 -10.49 4.37
CA SER A 103 -28.50 -9.08 4.07
C SER A 103 -27.68 -8.92 2.78
N PRO A 104 -28.31 -8.98 1.60
CA PRO A 104 -27.60 -8.86 0.32
C PRO A 104 -26.82 -7.54 0.18
N GLN A 105 -27.37 -6.41 0.64
CA GLN A 105 -26.67 -5.13 0.59
C GLN A 105 -25.45 -5.12 1.53
N GLY A 106 -25.59 -5.59 2.76
CA GLY A 106 -24.47 -5.64 3.71
C GLY A 106 -23.34 -6.56 3.23
N ALA A 107 -23.70 -7.68 2.61
CA ALA A 107 -22.74 -8.60 2.02
C ALA A 107 -21.94 -7.94 0.89
N GLN A 108 -22.63 -7.19 0.01
CA GLN A 108 -22.00 -6.46 -1.10
C GLN A 108 -21.02 -5.39 -0.59
N GLN A 109 -21.44 -4.56 0.37
CA GLN A 109 -20.60 -3.50 0.93
C GLN A 109 -19.35 -4.08 1.59
N ALA A 110 -19.52 -5.11 2.44
CA ALA A 110 -18.40 -5.77 3.09
C ALA A 110 -17.45 -6.45 2.08
N GLY A 111 -18.01 -7.13 1.08
CA GLY A 111 -17.24 -7.79 0.02
C GLY A 111 -16.39 -6.81 -0.77
N ILE A 112 -16.97 -5.69 -1.20
CA ILE A 112 -16.25 -4.62 -1.93
C ILE A 112 -15.14 -4.06 -1.05
N VAL A 113 -15.42 -3.66 0.19
CA VAL A 113 -14.42 -3.08 1.10
C VAL A 113 -13.25 -4.03 1.34
N LEU A 114 -13.50 -5.33 1.54
CA LEU A 114 -12.46 -6.34 1.77
C LEU A 114 -11.62 -6.61 0.52
N VAL A 115 -12.26 -6.69 -0.64
CA VAL A 115 -11.58 -6.84 -1.94
C VAL A 115 -10.69 -5.63 -2.21
N GLU A 116 -11.22 -4.42 -2.03
CA GLU A 116 -10.48 -3.19 -2.19
C GLU A 116 -9.34 -3.07 -1.18
N LEU A 117 -9.51 -3.53 0.06
CA LEU A 117 -8.43 -3.57 1.04
C LEU A 117 -7.28 -4.46 0.57
N GLY A 118 -7.59 -5.64 0.01
CA GLY A 118 -6.57 -6.53 -0.60
C GLY A 118 -5.83 -5.86 -1.75
N VAL A 119 -6.57 -5.19 -2.64
CA VAL A 119 -5.99 -4.39 -3.75
C VAL A 119 -5.10 -3.27 -3.19
N GLY A 120 -5.57 -2.51 -2.20
CA GLY A 120 -4.83 -1.38 -1.63
C GLY A 120 -3.54 -1.78 -0.93
N ILE A 121 -3.55 -2.89 -0.17
CA ILE A 121 -2.34 -3.47 0.43
C ILE A 121 -1.35 -3.87 -0.67
N THR A 122 -1.84 -4.56 -1.72
CA THR A 122 -1.00 -4.99 -2.84
C THR A 122 -0.35 -3.81 -3.54
N VAL A 123 -1.14 -2.80 -3.88
CA VAL A 123 -0.68 -1.62 -4.61
C VAL A 123 0.33 -0.83 -3.77
N ALA A 124 0.03 -0.58 -2.49
CA ALA A 124 0.97 0.09 -1.60
C ALA A 124 2.32 -0.64 -1.54
N ALA A 125 2.27 -1.95 -1.32
CA ALA A 125 3.44 -2.79 -1.20
C ALA A 125 4.28 -2.84 -2.48
N VAL A 126 3.63 -3.00 -3.64
CA VAL A 126 4.31 -3.06 -4.95
C VAL A 126 4.94 -1.71 -5.29
N VAL A 127 4.24 -0.59 -5.08
CA VAL A 127 4.79 0.75 -5.36
C VAL A 127 5.99 1.05 -4.45
N MET A 128 5.91 0.71 -3.16
CA MET A 128 7.06 0.81 -2.24
C MET A 128 8.23 -0.09 -2.68
N LEU A 129 7.94 -1.29 -3.16
CA LEU A 129 8.96 -2.22 -3.64
C LEU A 129 9.65 -1.73 -4.91
N ILE A 130 8.89 -1.20 -5.87
CA ILE A 130 9.46 -0.57 -7.07
C ILE A 130 10.41 0.56 -6.67
N TYR A 131 9.98 1.45 -5.77
CA TYR A 131 10.83 2.54 -5.28
C TYR A 131 12.09 2.00 -4.59
N THR A 132 11.94 1.00 -3.71
CA THR A 132 13.04 0.39 -2.97
C THR A 132 14.08 -0.20 -3.91
N LEU A 133 13.65 -1.02 -4.88
CA LEU A 133 14.54 -1.65 -5.86
C LEU A 133 15.28 -0.62 -6.73
N PHE A 134 14.59 0.46 -7.10
CA PHE A 134 15.19 1.53 -7.89
C PHE A 134 16.20 2.34 -7.08
N ALA A 135 15.83 2.75 -5.86
CA ALA A 135 16.69 3.54 -4.98
C ALA A 135 17.94 2.75 -4.54
N ASP A 136 17.79 1.46 -4.25
CA ASP A 136 18.91 0.59 -3.88
C ASP A 136 19.88 0.39 -5.05
N ARG A 137 19.36 0.19 -6.28
CA ARG A 137 20.19 0.09 -7.48
C ARG A 137 20.99 1.37 -7.74
N LEU A 138 20.38 2.54 -7.58
CA LEU A 138 21.08 3.82 -7.75
C LEU A 138 22.21 4.02 -6.73
N ARG A 139 22.01 3.57 -5.48
CA ARG A 139 23.04 3.61 -4.45
C ARG A 139 24.25 2.75 -4.84
N VAL A 140 24.01 1.50 -5.25
CA VAL A 140 25.08 0.58 -5.70
C VAL A 140 25.89 1.18 -6.86
N VAL A 141 25.21 1.76 -7.86
CA VAL A 141 25.91 2.38 -9.00
C VAL A 141 26.74 3.59 -8.56
N ALA A 142 26.21 4.42 -7.66
CA ALA A 142 26.92 5.58 -7.14
C ALA A 142 28.18 5.19 -6.34
N ASP A 143 28.11 4.11 -5.58
CA ASP A 143 29.24 3.60 -4.79
C ASP A 143 30.35 3.05 -5.71
N LEU A 144 30.02 2.28 -6.75
CA LEU A 144 30.99 1.80 -7.74
C LEU A 144 31.72 2.93 -8.47
N THR A 145 30.99 3.97 -8.88
CA THR A 145 31.62 5.13 -9.55
C THR A 145 32.53 5.93 -8.65
N ARG A 146 32.36 5.86 -7.32
CA ARG A 146 33.29 6.51 -6.37
C ARG A 146 34.57 5.71 -6.22
N GLU A 147 34.48 4.39 -6.16
CA GLU A 147 35.65 3.49 -6.10
C GLU A 147 36.51 3.56 -7.37
N GLU A 148 35.96 3.90 -8.54
CA GLU A 148 36.74 4.07 -9.78
C GLU A 148 37.51 5.41 -9.85
N ILE A 149 37.15 6.41 -9.03
CA ILE A 149 37.72 7.76 -9.07
C ILE A 149 38.77 7.97 -7.96
N ASP A 150 38.74 7.15 -6.91
CA ASP A 150 39.71 7.13 -5.80
C ASP A 150 40.92 6.21 -6.09
#